data_AF-J9H0K4-F1
#
_entry.id   AF-J9H0K4-F1
#
_cell.length_a   1.000
_cell.length_b   1.000
_cell.length_c   1.000
_cell.angle_alpha   90.00
_cell.angle_beta   90.00
_cell.angle_gamma   90.00
#
_symmetry.space_group_name_H-M   'P 1'
#
loop_
_entity.id
_entity.type
_entity.pdbx_description
1 polymer ?
#
loop_
_entity_poly.entity_id
_entity_poly.type
_entity_poly.pdbx_seq_one_letter_code
_entity_poly.pdbx_strand_id
1 'polypeptide(L)'
;MPDKNTHTPQSKAGVPLLRIGITQGDANGVGIELILKTFSETGMFDFCIPVVYGCAKVVNQHRKTLGINLSYRLIPTAAEATARQLNFINCSDVEIPVEFGKQSPDAGHAAFVSLEQAVHDLTAGHIDALVTGPINKASIQSSNFRFVGHTEYLQDRTGTTDSEPLMILCNDFMRVSLVTTHLPISEVATAITQEKIEKKGRLLYQSLR
;
A
#
# COMPACT_ATOMS: atom_id res chain seq x y z
N MET A 1 13.84 34.70 -12.09
CA MET A 1 14.20 33.90 -10.89
C MET A 1 13.91 32.45 -11.23
N PRO A 2 14.89 31.54 -11.30
CA PRO A 2 14.61 30.14 -11.56
C PRO A 2 14.42 29.35 -10.27
N ASP A 3 13.41 28.48 -10.30
CA ASP A 3 12.97 27.57 -9.25
C ASP A 3 14.11 26.74 -8.64
N LYS A 4 14.18 26.73 -7.31
CA LYS A 4 14.92 25.75 -6.51
C LYS A 4 13.92 24.79 -5.86
N ASN A 5 13.76 23.61 -6.46
CA ASN A 5 13.51 22.31 -5.80
C ASN A 5 12.66 21.39 -6.68
N THR A 6 13.27 20.82 -7.71
CA THR A 6 12.86 19.53 -8.26
C THR A 6 13.99 18.55 -7.98
N HIS A 7 14.06 18.03 -6.75
CA HIS A 7 14.88 16.86 -6.49
C HIS A 7 14.16 15.65 -7.03
N THR A 8 14.39 15.32 -8.30
CA THR A 8 14.09 14.00 -8.85
C THR A 8 15.20 13.08 -8.36
N PRO A 9 14.92 12.09 -7.48
CA PRO A 9 15.89 11.07 -7.13
C PRO A 9 16.17 10.23 -8.38
N GLN A 10 17.30 10.52 -9.03
CA GLN A 10 17.84 9.64 -10.05
C GLN A 10 18.18 8.31 -9.38
N SER A 11 17.77 7.20 -9.98
CA SER A 11 18.24 5.89 -9.56
C SER A 11 19.78 5.90 -9.60
N LYS A 12 20.43 5.58 -8.46
CA LYS A 12 21.88 5.46 -8.43
C LYS A 12 22.27 4.39 -9.45
N ALA A 13 23.13 4.74 -10.39
CA ALA A 13 23.59 3.83 -11.44
C ALA A 13 24.01 2.48 -10.82
N GLY A 14 23.32 1.41 -11.21
CA GLY A 14 23.62 0.02 -10.79
C GLY A 14 22.64 -0.66 -9.82
N VAL A 15 21.65 0.04 -9.24
CA VAL A 15 20.61 -0.62 -8.42
C VAL A 15 19.42 -1.01 -9.30
N PRO A 16 18.99 -2.29 -9.34
CA PRO A 16 17.82 -2.71 -10.10
C PRO A 16 16.55 -2.05 -9.56
N LEU A 17 15.64 -1.66 -10.45
CA LEU A 17 14.34 -1.11 -10.03
C LEU A 17 13.54 -2.16 -9.27
N LEU A 18 13.02 -1.77 -8.11
CA LEU A 18 12.17 -2.62 -7.29
C LEU A 18 10.77 -2.74 -7.90
N ARG A 19 10.19 -3.94 -7.85
CA ARG A 19 8.77 -4.19 -8.12
C ARG A 19 7.98 -3.84 -6.87
N ILE A 20 7.13 -2.83 -6.99
CA ILE A 20 6.33 -2.34 -5.87
C ILE A 20 4.88 -2.73 -6.13
N GLY A 21 4.34 -3.61 -5.27
CA GLY A 21 2.92 -3.94 -5.28
C GLY A 21 2.11 -2.83 -4.65
N ILE A 22 1.03 -2.42 -5.30
CA ILE A 22 0.18 -1.31 -4.87
C ILE A 22 -1.27 -1.79 -4.83
N THR A 23 -1.90 -1.82 -3.65
CA THR A 23 -3.30 -2.22 -3.55
C THR A 23 -4.23 -1.05 -3.83
N GLN A 24 -5.34 -1.30 -4.54
CA GLN A 24 -6.29 -0.23 -4.89
C GLN A 24 -6.96 0.43 -3.67
N GLY A 25 -7.06 -0.28 -2.54
CA GLY A 25 -7.86 0.16 -1.39
C GLY A 25 -9.36 0.04 -1.64
N ASP A 26 -10.15 0.82 -0.90
CA ASP A 26 -11.61 0.85 -1.06
C ASP A 26 -12.01 1.38 -2.45
N ALA A 27 -12.84 0.62 -3.18
CA ALA A 27 -13.26 0.96 -4.53
C ALA A 27 -14.05 2.28 -4.63
N ASN A 28 -14.71 2.70 -3.55
CA ASN A 28 -15.44 3.96 -3.46
C ASN A 28 -14.61 5.07 -2.78
N GLY A 29 -13.40 4.75 -2.32
CA GLY A 29 -12.46 5.68 -1.72
C GLY A 29 -11.56 6.39 -2.74
N VAL A 30 -10.54 7.08 -2.22
CA VAL A 30 -9.59 7.88 -3.02
C VAL A 30 -8.37 7.09 -3.50
N GLY A 31 -8.21 5.82 -3.12
CA GLY A 31 -6.98 5.05 -3.39
C GLY A 31 -6.65 4.96 -4.88
N ILE A 32 -7.64 4.60 -5.70
CA ILE A 32 -7.49 4.51 -7.15
C ILE A 32 -7.19 5.88 -7.77
N GLU A 33 -7.85 6.95 -7.30
CA GLU A 33 -7.57 8.31 -7.75
C GLU A 33 -6.09 8.69 -7.49
N LEU A 34 -5.57 8.38 -6.31
CA LEU A 34 -4.18 8.66 -5.95
C LEU A 34 -3.21 7.87 -6.84
N ILE A 35 -3.48 6.59 -7.10
CA ILE A 35 -2.67 5.74 -7.99
C ILE A 35 -2.65 6.35 -9.39
N LEU A 36 -3.82 6.67 -9.95
CA LEU A 36 -3.95 7.22 -11.29
C LEU A 36 -3.23 8.57 -11.42
N LYS A 37 -3.39 9.48 -10.45
CA LYS A 37 -2.71 10.78 -10.45
C LYS A 37 -1.19 10.63 -10.31
N THR A 38 -0.73 9.78 -9.39
CA THR A 38 0.70 9.53 -9.15
C THR A 38 1.39 9.03 -10.42
N PHE A 39 0.84 8.02 -11.09
CA PHE A 39 1.46 7.45 -12.29
C PHE A 39 1.11 8.18 -13.59
N SER A 40 0.32 9.25 -13.52
CA SER A 40 0.23 10.22 -14.63
C SER A 40 1.50 11.07 -14.73
N GLU A 41 2.28 11.17 -13.65
CA GLU A 41 3.62 11.77 -13.67
C GLU A 41 4.64 10.72 -14.13
N THR A 42 5.18 10.89 -15.34
CA THR A 42 6.09 9.91 -15.96
C THR A 42 7.37 9.67 -15.18
N GLY A 43 7.82 10.65 -14.39
CA GLY A 43 8.97 10.53 -13.50
C GLY A 43 8.78 9.44 -12.43
N MET A 44 7.55 9.07 -12.08
CA MET A 44 7.31 7.99 -11.11
C MET A 44 7.83 6.62 -11.57
N PHE A 45 7.90 6.38 -12.89
CA PHE A 45 8.44 5.14 -13.43
C PHE A 45 9.97 5.05 -13.37
N ASP A 46 10.67 6.12 -12.97
CA ASP A 46 12.12 6.09 -12.65
C ASP A 46 12.40 5.49 -11.26
N PHE A 47 11.41 5.46 -10.37
CA PHE A 47 11.58 5.03 -8.99
C PHE A 47 11.33 3.53 -8.79
N CYS A 48 10.40 2.95 -9.55
CA CYS A 48 9.99 1.57 -9.38
C CYS A 48 9.35 0.96 -10.63
N ILE A 49 9.12 -0.34 -10.57
CA ILE A 49 8.22 -1.08 -11.45
C ILE A 49 6.89 -1.24 -10.69
N PRO A 50 5.88 -0.38 -10.94
CA PRO A 50 4.62 -0.44 -10.21
C PRO A 50 3.73 -1.58 -10.70
N VAL A 51 3.19 -2.35 -9.76
CA VAL A 51 2.23 -3.43 -9.99
C VAL A 51 0.99 -3.15 -9.15
N VAL A 52 -0.09 -2.71 -9.79
CA VAL A 52 -1.34 -2.41 -9.10
C VAL A 52 -2.20 -3.66 -9.02
N TYR A 53 -2.67 -3.98 -7.83
CA TYR A 53 -3.61 -5.04 -7.55
C TYR A 53 -4.99 -4.42 -7.33
N GLY A 54 -5.99 -4.85 -8.09
CA GLY A 54 -7.34 -4.31 -7.98
C GLY A 54 -8.34 -4.86 -8.99
N CYS A 55 -9.47 -4.18 -9.16
CA CYS A 55 -10.47 -4.53 -10.17
C CYS A 55 -10.35 -3.61 -11.39
N ALA A 56 -10.06 -4.16 -12.56
CA ALA A 56 -9.85 -3.39 -13.78
C ALA A 56 -11.11 -2.59 -14.18
N LYS A 57 -12.30 -3.15 -13.95
CA LYS A 57 -13.58 -2.47 -14.20
C LYS A 57 -13.72 -1.21 -13.34
N VAL A 58 -13.42 -1.31 -12.05
CA VAL A 58 -13.45 -0.17 -11.10
C VAL A 58 -12.45 0.90 -11.52
N VAL A 59 -11.22 0.52 -11.84
CA VAL A 59 -10.19 1.49 -12.30
C VAL A 59 -10.61 2.20 -13.58
N ASN A 60 -11.24 1.49 -14.52
CA ASN A 60 -11.74 2.11 -15.75
C ASN A 60 -12.89 3.09 -15.49
N GLN A 61 -13.77 2.80 -14.51
CA GLN A 61 -14.81 3.76 -14.07
C GLN A 61 -14.17 5.00 -13.44
N HIS A 62 -13.18 4.85 -12.56
CA HIS A 62 -12.42 5.97 -11.97
C HIS A 62 -11.74 6.82 -13.06
N ARG A 63 -11.04 6.19 -14.02
CA ARG A 63 -10.41 6.91 -15.15
C ARG A 63 -11.40 7.75 -15.94
N LYS A 64 -12.57 7.16 -16.26
CA LYS A 64 -13.62 7.85 -17.02
C LYS A 64 -14.18 9.04 -16.24
N THR A 65 -14.49 8.86 -14.96
CA THR A 65 -15.06 9.91 -14.11
C THR A 65 -14.08 11.06 -13.88
N LEU A 66 -12.78 10.75 -13.70
CA LEU A 66 -11.74 11.74 -13.43
C LEU A 66 -11.16 12.38 -14.72
N GLY A 67 -11.50 11.87 -15.90
CA GLY A 67 -10.91 12.32 -17.17
C GLY A 67 -9.41 12.03 -17.30
N ILE A 68 -8.89 11.03 -16.58
CA ILE A 68 -7.45 10.68 -16.58
C ILE A 68 -7.14 9.69 -17.70
N ASN A 69 -6.28 10.12 -18.63
CA ASN A 69 -5.84 9.30 -19.75
C ASN A 69 -4.50 8.59 -19.47
N LEU A 70 -4.48 7.73 -18.44
CA LEU A 70 -3.32 6.92 -18.07
C LEU A 70 -3.48 5.48 -18.55
N SER A 71 -2.67 5.03 -19.50
CA SER A 71 -2.66 3.63 -19.93
C SER A 71 -2.00 2.72 -18.89
N TYR A 72 -2.52 1.51 -18.75
CA TYR A 72 -1.92 0.44 -17.95
C TYR A 72 -1.95 -0.87 -18.74
N ARG A 73 -1.01 -1.76 -18.43
CA ARG A 73 -0.93 -3.09 -19.02
C ARG A 73 -1.52 -4.11 -18.05
N LEU A 74 -2.53 -4.84 -18.50
CA LEU A 74 -2.99 -6.03 -17.77
C LEU A 74 -1.93 -7.13 -17.88
N ILE A 75 -1.56 -7.67 -16.73
CA ILE A 75 -0.63 -8.79 -16.59
C ILE A 75 -1.25 -9.86 -15.69
N PRO A 76 -1.00 -11.15 -15.94
CA PRO A 76 -1.55 -12.23 -15.11
C PRO A 76 -0.73 -12.44 -13.83
N THR A 77 0.56 -12.09 -13.83
CA THR A 77 1.47 -12.30 -12.68
C THR A 77 2.46 -11.14 -12.55
N ALA A 78 2.91 -10.85 -11.32
CA ALA A 78 3.87 -9.77 -11.07
C ALA A 78 5.24 -10.01 -11.72
N ALA A 79 5.58 -11.27 -12.05
CA ALA A 79 6.80 -11.62 -12.77
C ALA A 79 6.84 -11.01 -14.20
N GLU A 80 5.67 -10.79 -14.80
CA GLU A 80 5.54 -10.19 -16.15
C GLU A 80 5.52 -8.66 -16.14
N ALA A 81 5.63 -8.04 -14.96
CA ALA A 81 5.69 -6.59 -14.83
C ALA A 81 6.95 -6.04 -15.51
N THR A 82 6.76 -5.00 -16.31
CA THR A 82 7.86 -4.32 -16.99
C THR A 82 7.99 -2.89 -16.51
N ALA A 83 9.22 -2.36 -16.51
CA ALA A 83 9.49 -0.97 -16.19
C ALA A 83 8.79 -0.01 -17.18
N ARG A 84 8.74 1.29 -16.80
CA ARG A 84 8.27 2.39 -17.66
C ARG A 84 6.80 2.35 -18.05
N GLN A 85 6.00 1.53 -17.39
CA GLN A 85 4.55 1.53 -17.53
C GLN A 85 3.87 1.08 -16.24
N LEU A 86 2.58 1.42 -16.11
CA LEU A 86 1.75 0.92 -15.03
C LEU A 86 1.32 -0.51 -15.35
N ASN A 87 1.71 -1.46 -14.51
CA ASN A 87 1.27 -2.85 -14.63
C ASN A 87 0.08 -3.08 -13.69
N PHE A 88 -0.89 -3.89 -14.12
CA PHE A 88 -2.12 -4.11 -13.38
C PHE A 88 -2.49 -5.60 -13.36
N ILE A 89 -2.71 -6.13 -12.16
CA ILE A 89 -3.24 -7.47 -11.93
C ILE A 89 -4.71 -7.33 -11.56
N ASN A 90 -5.58 -7.92 -12.37
CA ASN A 90 -7.01 -7.95 -12.10
C ASN A 90 -7.32 -9.05 -11.07
N CYS A 91 -7.70 -8.64 -9.86
CA CYS A 91 -7.97 -9.55 -8.75
C CYS A 91 -9.44 -9.97 -8.65
N SER A 92 -10.35 -9.31 -9.39
CA SER A 92 -11.78 -9.66 -9.38
C SER A 92 -12.47 -9.22 -10.67
N ASP A 93 -13.32 -10.09 -11.21
CA ASP A 93 -14.20 -9.81 -12.35
C ASP A 93 -15.61 -9.36 -11.95
N VAL A 94 -15.88 -9.33 -10.65
CA VAL A 94 -17.17 -8.91 -10.11
C VAL A 94 -17.45 -7.46 -10.51
N GLU A 95 -18.68 -7.22 -10.98
CA GLU A 95 -19.12 -5.86 -11.27
C GLU A 95 -19.47 -5.16 -9.97
N ILE A 96 -18.74 -4.09 -9.68
CA ILE A 96 -18.90 -3.30 -8.47
C ILE A 96 -19.36 -1.91 -8.91
N PRO A 97 -20.57 -1.47 -8.52
CA PRO A 97 -21.01 -0.11 -8.80
C PRO A 97 -20.16 0.87 -7.99
N VAL A 98 -19.42 1.75 -8.68
CA VAL A 98 -18.61 2.78 -8.03
C VAL A 98 -19.51 3.95 -7.61
N GLU A 99 -19.67 4.09 -6.30
CA GLU A 99 -20.36 5.23 -5.69
C GLU A 99 -19.40 5.97 -4.75
N PHE A 100 -18.68 6.96 -5.29
CA PHE A 100 -17.66 7.70 -4.56
C PHE A 100 -18.14 8.20 -3.19
N GLY A 101 -17.34 7.92 -2.16
CA GLY A 101 -17.60 8.33 -0.78
C GLY A 101 -18.69 7.55 -0.03
N LYS A 102 -19.38 6.60 -0.68
CA LYS A 102 -20.38 5.75 -0.02
C LYS A 102 -19.79 4.42 0.41
N GLN A 103 -20.15 3.99 1.63
CA GLN A 103 -19.79 2.68 2.16
C GLN A 103 -20.49 1.58 1.34
N SER A 104 -19.73 0.56 0.94
CA SER A 104 -20.25 -0.59 0.21
C SER A 104 -19.50 -1.86 0.61
N PRO A 105 -20.19 -2.94 1.03
CA PRO A 105 -19.56 -4.22 1.29
C PRO A 105 -18.79 -4.76 0.09
N ASP A 106 -19.29 -4.56 -1.13
CA ASP A 106 -18.63 -5.01 -2.36
C ASP A 106 -17.33 -4.22 -2.62
N ALA A 107 -17.34 -2.92 -2.33
CA ALA A 107 -16.15 -2.08 -2.41
C ALA A 107 -15.08 -2.50 -1.38
N GLY A 108 -15.50 -2.81 -0.15
CA GLY A 108 -14.63 -3.35 0.88
C GLY A 108 -14.08 -4.73 0.52
N HIS A 109 -14.91 -5.61 -0.04
CA HIS A 109 -14.47 -6.92 -0.51
C HIS A 109 -13.44 -6.81 -1.64
N ALA A 110 -13.64 -5.90 -2.60
CA ALA A 110 -12.67 -5.64 -3.65
C ALA A 110 -11.32 -5.13 -3.12
N ALA A 111 -11.34 -4.31 -2.06
CA ALA A 111 -10.14 -3.90 -1.36
C ALA A 111 -9.42 -5.10 -0.73
N PHE A 112 -10.17 -5.95 -0.03
CA PHE A 112 -9.63 -7.15 0.62
C PHE A 112 -8.98 -8.10 -0.39
N VAL A 113 -9.67 -8.46 -1.48
CA VAL A 113 -9.13 -9.39 -2.49
C VAL A 113 -7.86 -8.83 -3.13
N SER A 114 -7.80 -7.52 -3.37
CA SER A 114 -6.57 -6.87 -3.86
C SER A 114 -5.41 -6.95 -2.88
N LEU A 115 -5.69 -6.79 -1.59
CA LEU A 115 -4.71 -6.86 -0.52
C LEU A 115 -4.21 -8.29 -0.33
N GLU A 116 -5.11 -9.27 -0.35
CA GLU A 116 -4.77 -10.69 -0.23
C GLU A 116 -3.83 -11.15 -1.34
N GLN A 117 -4.15 -10.81 -2.60
CA GLN A 117 -3.29 -11.16 -3.73
C GLN A 117 -1.92 -10.46 -3.65
N ALA A 118 -1.88 -9.19 -3.28
CA ALA A 118 -0.61 -8.47 -3.16
C ALA A 118 0.26 -9.02 -2.02
N VAL A 119 -0.35 -9.43 -0.90
CA VAL A 119 0.38 -10.06 0.21
C VAL A 119 0.88 -11.45 -0.16
N HIS A 120 0.09 -12.23 -0.90
CA HIS A 120 0.55 -13.50 -1.47
C HIS A 120 1.80 -13.30 -2.34
N ASP A 121 1.77 -12.33 -3.25
CA ASP A 121 2.90 -12.07 -4.13
C ASP A 121 4.11 -11.51 -3.37
N LEU A 122 3.89 -10.76 -2.29
CA LEU A 122 4.95 -10.29 -1.40
C LEU A 122 5.64 -11.47 -0.70
N THR A 123 4.87 -12.37 -0.09
CA THR A 123 5.42 -13.51 0.64
C THR A 123 6.06 -14.55 -0.30
N ALA A 124 5.58 -14.64 -1.54
CA ALA A 124 6.18 -15.46 -2.59
C ALA A 124 7.42 -14.82 -3.26
N GLY A 125 7.78 -13.58 -2.90
CA GLY A 125 8.93 -12.87 -3.47
C GLY A 125 8.75 -12.43 -4.93
N HIS A 126 7.50 -12.26 -5.39
CA HIS A 126 7.17 -11.76 -6.72
C HIS A 126 7.14 -10.23 -6.80
N ILE A 127 6.99 -9.57 -5.65
CA ILE A 127 7.18 -8.13 -5.46
C ILE A 127 8.16 -7.89 -4.30
N ASP A 128 8.89 -6.77 -4.37
CA ASP A 128 9.93 -6.43 -3.40
C ASP A 128 9.40 -5.63 -2.21
N ALA A 129 8.31 -4.89 -2.41
CA ALA A 129 7.63 -4.15 -1.34
C ALA A 129 6.14 -3.96 -1.65
N LEU A 130 5.38 -3.65 -0.61
CA LEU A 130 3.94 -3.41 -0.66
C LEU A 130 3.61 -1.98 -0.22
N VAL A 131 2.78 -1.30 -1.00
CA VAL A 131 2.16 -0.01 -0.70
C VAL A 131 0.65 -0.21 -0.69
N THR A 132 -0.02 0.17 0.39
CA THR A 132 -1.47 -0.08 0.52
C THR A 132 -2.29 1.17 0.24
N GLY A 133 -3.33 1.02 -0.58
CA GLY A 133 -4.38 2.01 -0.72
C GLY A 133 -5.22 2.12 0.56
N PRO A 134 -5.84 3.29 0.84
CA PRO A 134 -6.70 3.47 2.01
C PRO A 134 -7.94 2.56 1.93
N ILE A 135 -8.31 1.97 3.05
CA ILE A 135 -9.50 1.11 3.21
C ILE A 135 -10.51 1.74 4.16
N ASN A 136 -11.79 1.46 3.98
CA ASN A 136 -12.82 1.77 4.97
C ASN A 136 -13.00 0.57 5.93
N LYS A 137 -12.69 0.77 7.22
CA LYS A 137 -12.81 -0.27 8.24
C LYS A 137 -14.23 -0.81 8.41
N ALA A 138 -15.27 0.00 8.19
CA ALA A 138 -16.65 -0.47 8.29
C ALA A 138 -17.04 -1.36 7.11
N SER A 139 -16.48 -1.11 5.91
CA SER A 139 -16.85 -1.80 4.68
C SER A 139 -16.03 -3.05 4.41
N ILE A 140 -14.76 -3.10 4.82
CA ILE A 140 -13.89 -4.27 4.57
C ILE A 140 -14.17 -5.46 5.50
N GLN A 141 -14.81 -5.22 6.65
CA GLN A 141 -15.13 -6.28 7.60
C GLN A 141 -16.12 -7.26 6.96
N SER A 142 -15.77 -8.54 7.00
CA SER A 142 -16.58 -9.60 6.43
C SER A 142 -16.34 -10.91 7.17
N SER A 143 -17.01 -11.99 6.75
CA SER A 143 -16.65 -13.34 7.21
C SER A 143 -15.18 -13.67 6.91
N ASN A 144 -14.61 -13.06 5.88
CA ASN A 144 -13.30 -13.40 5.32
C ASN A 144 -12.21 -12.39 5.73
N PHE A 145 -12.58 -11.27 6.36
CA PHE A 145 -11.65 -10.26 6.89
C PHE A 145 -12.16 -9.73 8.24
N ARG A 146 -11.45 -10.09 9.32
CA ARG A 146 -11.78 -9.69 10.70
C ARG A 146 -10.59 -9.05 11.40
N PHE A 147 -9.97 -8.07 10.76
CA PHE A 147 -8.76 -7.40 11.26
C PHE A 147 -9.04 -5.94 11.57
N VAL A 148 -8.39 -5.40 12.61
CA VAL A 148 -8.55 -3.99 13.03
C VAL A 148 -8.03 -3.03 11.94
N GLY A 149 -7.08 -3.46 11.13
CA GLY A 149 -6.53 -2.72 10.01
C GLY A 149 -5.48 -3.52 9.24
N HIS A 150 -4.73 -2.81 8.38
CA HIS A 150 -3.66 -3.39 7.58
C HIS A 150 -2.55 -4.01 8.42
N THR A 151 -2.16 -3.35 9.52
CA THR A 151 -1.02 -3.78 10.34
C THR A 151 -1.25 -5.16 10.94
N GLU A 152 -2.42 -5.38 11.52
CA GLU A 152 -2.79 -6.65 12.14
C GLU A 152 -2.98 -7.74 11.08
N TYR A 153 -3.57 -7.41 9.93
CA TYR A 153 -3.70 -8.33 8.81
C TYR A 153 -2.34 -8.78 8.27
N LEU A 154 -1.43 -7.84 8.04
CA LEU A 154 -0.11 -8.13 7.52
C LEU A 154 0.68 -9.00 8.49
N GLN A 155 0.66 -8.67 9.79
CA GLN A 155 1.36 -9.45 10.81
C GLN A 155 0.90 -10.92 10.83
N ASP A 156 -0.41 -11.16 10.71
CA ASP A 156 -0.99 -12.49 10.63
C ASP A 156 -0.51 -13.24 9.37
N ARG A 157 -0.58 -12.58 8.20
CA ARG A 157 -0.28 -13.22 6.92
C ARG A 157 1.21 -13.39 6.63
N THR A 158 2.09 -12.58 7.21
CA THR A 158 3.55 -12.71 7.04
C THR A 158 4.17 -13.69 8.03
N GLY A 159 3.38 -14.34 8.89
CA GLY A 159 3.88 -15.32 9.87
C GLY A 159 4.76 -14.71 10.96
N THR A 160 4.72 -13.39 11.14
CA THR A 160 5.47 -12.65 12.16
C THR A 160 4.69 -12.55 13.45
N THR A 161 4.08 -13.65 13.89
CA THR A 161 3.26 -13.68 15.12
C THR A 161 4.11 -13.39 16.36
N ASP A 162 5.41 -13.68 16.31
CA ASP A 162 6.34 -13.49 17.43
C ASP A 162 6.99 -12.08 17.45
N SER A 163 6.89 -11.32 16.36
CA SER A 163 7.44 -9.96 16.26
C SER A 163 6.33 -8.92 16.07
N GLU A 164 6.22 -8.00 17.04
CA GLU A 164 5.27 -6.91 16.96
C GLU A 164 5.76 -5.88 15.92
N PRO A 165 4.91 -5.44 14.97
CA PRO A 165 5.31 -4.48 13.96
C PRO A 165 5.76 -3.15 14.59
N LEU A 166 6.72 -2.50 13.92
CA LEU A 166 7.20 -1.17 14.30
C LEU A 166 6.58 -0.12 13.38
N MET A 167 5.79 0.77 13.95
CA MET A 167 5.26 1.92 13.20
C MET A 167 6.31 3.02 13.15
N ILE A 168 6.68 3.42 11.93
CA ILE A 168 7.60 4.54 11.67
C ILE A 168 6.88 5.55 10.78
N LEU A 169 6.84 6.79 11.23
CA LEU A 169 6.45 7.95 10.43
C LEU A 169 7.73 8.60 9.91
N CYS A 170 7.85 8.83 8.61
CA CYS A 170 9.07 9.38 8.02
C CYS A 170 8.79 10.48 7.01
N ASN A 171 9.75 11.41 6.92
CA ASN A 171 9.89 12.38 5.84
C ASN A 171 11.39 12.61 5.57
N ASP A 172 11.72 13.57 4.72
CA ASP A 172 13.11 13.86 4.34
C ASP A 172 13.99 14.33 5.52
N PHE A 173 13.39 14.89 6.56
CA PHE A 173 14.09 15.49 7.70
C PHE A 173 14.18 14.56 8.91
N MET A 174 13.15 13.74 9.15
CA MET A 174 13.01 12.98 10.38
C MET A 174 12.32 11.63 10.18
N ARG A 175 12.68 10.68 11.04
CA ARG A 175 12.01 9.38 11.19
C ARG A 175 11.61 9.23 12.66
N VAL A 176 10.33 8.96 12.91
CA VAL A 176 9.74 8.83 14.25
C VAL A 176 9.15 7.45 14.39
N SER A 177 9.75 6.62 15.24
CA SER A 177 9.19 5.31 15.61
C SER A 177 8.36 5.42 16.89
N LEU A 178 7.28 4.64 16.98
CA LEU A 178 6.41 4.65 18.14
C LEU A 178 6.65 3.43 19.04
N VAL A 179 6.88 3.67 20.34
CA VAL A 179 6.94 2.59 21.35
C VAL A 179 5.53 2.04 21.64
N THR A 180 4.53 2.90 21.66
CA THR A 180 3.12 2.57 21.83
C THR A 180 2.30 3.20 20.71
N THR A 181 1.25 2.50 20.25
CA THR A 181 0.31 3.01 19.23
C THR A 181 -1.11 2.97 19.80
N HIS A 182 -2.06 3.71 19.21
CA HIS A 182 -3.52 3.66 19.46
C HIS A 182 -4.00 3.37 20.90
N LEU A 183 -3.32 3.91 21.93
CA LEU A 183 -3.75 3.80 23.33
C LEU A 183 -4.34 5.13 23.85
N PRO A 184 -5.32 5.09 24.76
CA PRO A 184 -5.71 6.26 25.54
C PRO A 184 -4.50 6.86 26.27
N ILE A 185 -4.43 8.20 26.33
CA ILE A 185 -3.25 8.88 26.92
C ILE A 185 -3.01 8.49 28.38
N SER A 186 -4.07 8.19 29.14
CA SER A 186 -4.02 7.74 30.53
C SER A 186 -3.31 6.39 30.71
N GLU A 187 -3.22 5.58 29.66
CA GLU A 187 -2.62 4.24 29.70
C GLU A 187 -1.19 4.21 29.17
N VAL A 188 -0.70 5.31 28.59
CA VAL A 188 0.61 5.36 27.94
C VAL A 188 1.73 5.14 28.96
N ALA A 189 1.69 5.83 30.09
CA ALA A 189 2.75 5.75 31.10
C ALA A 189 2.91 4.33 31.67
N THR A 190 1.80 3.60 31.85
CA THR A 190 1.82 2.22 32.35
C THR A 190 2.19 1.20 31.28
N ALA A 191 1.91 1.48 30.00
CA ALA A 191 2.26 0.61 28.87
C ALA A 191 3.73 0.69 28.45
N ILE A 192 4.49 1.68 28.94
CA ILE A 192 5.91 1.84 28.66
C ILE A 192 6.73 1.03 29.67
N THR A 193 7.43 0.00 29.18
CA THR A 193 8.34 -0.82 29.98
C THR A 193 9.74 -0.82 29.36
N GLN A 194 10.77 -1.12 30.17
CA GLN A 194 12.15 -1.25 29.68
C GLN A 194 12.24 -2.26 28.52
N GLU A 195 11.62 -3.43 28.69
CA GLU A 195 11.61 -4.48 27.66
C GLU A 195 11.01 -3.99 26.34
N LYS A 196 9.89 -3.26 26.39
CA LYS A 196 9.23 -2.73 25.19
C LYS A 196 10.10 -1.70 24.49
N ILE A 197 10.75 -0.80 25.24
CA ILE A 197 11.69 0.18 24.70
C ILE A 197 12.87 -0.53 24.01
N GLU A 198 13.49 -1.51 24.68
CA GLU A 198 14.61 -2.25 24.11
C GLU A 198 14.22 -3.01 22.84
N LYS A 199 13.08 -3.70 22.85
CA LYS A 199 12.57 -4.45 21.70
C LYS A 199 12.33 -3.52 20.50
N LYS A 200 11.62 -2.41 20.71
CA LYS A 200 11.32 -1.44 19.64
C LYS A 200 12.59 -0.72 19.17
N GLY A 201 13.51 -0.40 20.07
CA GLY A 201 14.80 0.20 19.73
C GLY A 201 15.68 -0.73 18.88
N ARG A 202 15.74 -2.03 19.20
CA ARG A 202 16.45 -3.03 18.38
C ARG A 202 15.81 -3.19 17.00
N LEU A 203 14.49 -3.27 16.92
CA LEU A 203 13.77 -3.33 15.64
C LEU A 203 14.05 -2.11 14.78
N LEU A 204 13.98 -0.91 15.36
CA LEU A 204 14.30 0.33 14.64
C LEU A 204 15.72 0.31 14.11
N TYR A 205 16.68 -0.09 14.95
CA TYR A 205 18.09 -0.19 14.55
C TYR A 205 18.26 -1.16 13.38
N GLN A 206 17.61 -2.33 13.42
CA GLN A 206 17.66 -3.32 12.33
C GLN A 206 17.04 -2.79 11.03
N SER A 207 15.91 -2.07 11.11
CA SER A 207 15.22 -1.52 9.93
C SER A 207 15.97 -0.37 9.24
N LEU A 208 16.93 0.25 9.91
CA LEU A 208 17.71 1.39 9.39
C LEU A 208 19.09 1.00 8.84
N ARG A 209 19.51 -0.26 8.99
CA ARG A 209 20.80 -0.76 8.48
C ARG A 209 20.71 -1.17 7.02
#